data_AF-A0A7V3C7G9-F1
#
_entry.id   AF-A0A7V3C7G9-F1
#
_cell.length_a   1.000
_cell.length_b   1.000
_cell.length_c   1.000
_cell.angle_alpha   90.00
_cell.angle_beta   90.00
_cell.angle_gamma   90.00
#
_symmetry.space_group_name_H-M   'P 1'
#
loop_
_entity.id
_entity.type
_entity.pdbx_description
1 polymer ?
#
loop_
_entity_poly.entity_id
_entity_poly.type
_entity_poly.pdbx_seq_one_letter_code
_entity_poly.pdbx_strand_id
1 'polypeptide(L)'
;MTRFLSRSLADLEGGGVNEETERLFAYHHVTKHSYQSVRTNAHFLDWHNQPNPFRTYEGAPLIVLPTEPDFPKAGTFATMASLAEGVWTAKGSKPESRETVQLDVTWLSQLLWHSMAISAWKKVPGTGYRYSLRVNPSSGNLHPTETHLALLGFRGVDDGLYHYRADQHALELRSRGNWTEHIARALMLPCAAESPLIVALTSIFWREAWKYRDRAYRYCCHDLGHAMMSLVLAARALGLPGGVVAHFSDLRLTHTLGVAESDEAPMAFLVFPPQSPSGRIPAPPREEPAGVPNELSAEEVPYHLLLGMHRSTILPDPVGPLPSISPANAGTVHGQPSLPNPARDSALGSTVRRRRSALDFDARTPPMGRNKVEQLLSFATQDWPADWRGNFGGETTPVDRGADLVTLYLYVHRVRDCEPGVYRWDKSSQRLEQLHRGNVERVAAYLSLEQQLAGNACFAISMIADLAEAARVFGNRGYRYVHFEAGAIGQRLYVGAEALGWNATGIGAFYDDDVHRYLGFLEEGETPVAVSLHAAEQAALVMLGSPSSRAAARDRNRRESVPLVSESGEEQLSGLTQFQESEEETAPRRDPRTLPRQVIYHFAVGRAIPDPRLEA
;
A
#
# COMPACT_ATOMS: atom_id res chain seq x y z
N MET A 1 6.11 18.44 26.99
CA MET A 1 5.33 17.19 26.92
C MET A 1 6.19 16.15 26.21
N THR A 2 6.56 15.05 26.87
CA THR A 2 7.30 13.94 26.24
C THR A 2 6.42 13.35 25.13
N ARG A 3 6.91 13.36 23.88
CA ARG A 3 6.13 12.95 22.69
C ARG A 3 5.77 11.47 22.75
N PHE A 4 4.63 11.11 22.24
CA PHE A 4 3.92 9.91 22.68
C PHE A 4 4.59 8.57 22.30
N LEU A 5 5.37 8.53 21.20
CA LEU A 5 6.20 7.37 20.83
C LEU A 5 7.43 7.20 21.72
N SER A 6 7.98 8.28 22.28
CA SER A 6 9.08 8.19 23.26
C SER A 6 8.66 7.46 24.55
N ARG A 7 7.39 7.60 24.98
CA ARG A 7 6.82 6.80 26.09
C ARG A 7 6.65 5.33 25.72
N SER A 8 6.44 5.04 24.44
CA SER A 8 6.27 3.68 23.92
C SER A 8 7.55 2.84 23.96
N LEU A 9 8.72 3.48 23.89
CA LEU A 9 10.01 2.81 23.97
C LEU A 9 10.50 2.68 25.42
N ALA A 10 10.03 3.55 26.33
CA ALA A 10 10.35 3.50 27.75
C ALA A 10 9.62 2.39 28.53
N ASP A 11 8.38 2.05 28.13
CA ASP A 11 7.55 1.02 28.80
C ASP A 11 7.60 -0.36 28.11
N LEU A 12 8.81 -0.87 27.83
CA LEU A 12 8.98 -2.24 27.32
C LEU A 12 8.54 -3.33 28.32
N GLU A 13 8.31 -2.98 29.58
CA GLU A 13 7.87 -3.91 30.65
C GLU A 13 6.43 -4.45 30.45
N GLY A 14 5.64 -3.92 29.50
CA GLY A 14 4.28 -4.40 29.19
C GLY A 14 3.97 -4.67 27.71
N GLY A 15 4.94 -4.47 26.82
CA GLY A 15 4.81 -4.73 25.38
C GLY A 15 5.11 -6.19 25.06
N GLY A 16 4.23 -6.87 24.32
CA GLY A 16 4.50 -8.25 23.92
C GLY A 16 5.71 -8.33 23.01
N VAL A 17 6.48 -9.40 23.14
CA VAL A 17 7.67 -9.65 22.31
C VAL A 17 7.21 -10.05 20.90
N ASN A 18 8.05 -9.84 19.88
CA ASN A 18 7.73 -10.22 18.49
C ASN A 18 7.26 -11.68 18.33
N GLU A 19 7.71 -12.57 19.20
CA GLU A 19 7.37 -13.99 19.22
C GLU A 19 5.96 -14.29 19.79
N GLU A 20 5.35 -13.37 20.54
CA GLU A 20 3.99 -13.52 21.11
C GLU A 20 2.90 -13.19 20.07
N THR A 21 2.72 -14.10 19.12
CA THR A 21 1.90 -13.87 17.91
C THR A 21 0.40 -13.68 18.18
N GLU A 22 -0.10 -13.96 19.38
CA GLU A 22 -1.50 -13.75 19.76
C GLU A 22 -1.93 -12.29 19.59
N ARG A 23 -1.01 -11.35 19.81
CA ARG A 23 -1.29 -9.90 19.67
C ARG A 23 -1.61 -9.52 18.23
N LEU A 24 -0.91 -10.09 17.25
CA LEU A 24 -1.21 -9.90 15.83
C LEU A 24 -2.64 -10.33 15.51
N PHE A 25 -3.04 -11.54 15.95
CA PHE A 25 -4.38 -12.05 15.68
C PHE A 25 -5.46 -11.28 16.43
N ALA A 26 -5.22 -10.91 17.69
CA ALA A 26 -6.12 -10.08 18.47
C ALA A 26 -6.32 -8.70 17.83
N TYR A 27 -5.23 -8.03 17.46
CA TYR A 27 -5.29 -6.75 16.76
C TYR A 27 -6.03 -6.88 15.43
N HIS A 28 -5.70 -7.88 14.62
CA HIS A 28 -6.37 -8.11 13.34
C HIS A 28 -7.88 -8.33 13.58
N HIS A 29 -8.27 -9.22 14.49
CA HIS A 29 -9.67 -9.50 14.78
C HIS A 29 -10.44 -8.27 15.29
N VAL A 30 -9.92 -7.55 16.29
CA VAL A 30 -10.61 -6.39 16.88
C VAL A 30 -10.74 -5.23 15.89
N THR A 31 -9.82 -5.12 14.94
CA THR A 31 -9.88 -4.07 13.92
C THR A 31 -10.68 -4.44 12.68
N LYS A 32 -11.27 -5.64 12.57
CA LYS A 32 -12.15 -6.03 11.45
C LYS A 32 -13.40 -5.15 11.37
N HIS A 33 -14.00 -5.09 10.18
CA HIS A 33 -15.35 -4.59 10.02
C HIS A 33 -16.33 -5.71 9.69
N SER A 34 -17.54 -5.59 10.23
CA SER A 34 -18.73 -6.36 9.86
C SER A 34 -19.87 -5.40 9.50
N TYR A 35 -20.90 -5.90 8.83
CA TYR A 35 -22.11 -5.14 8.51
C TYR A 35 -22.68 -4.43 9.76
N GLN A 36 -22.68 -5.13 10.90
CA GLN A 36 -23.15 -4.60 12.18
C GLN A 36 -22.19 -3.56 12.75
N SER A 37 -20.88 -3.84 12.80
CA SER A 37 -19.92 -2.95 13.48
C SER A 37 -19.89 -1.54 12.90
N VAL A 38 -20.04 -1.41 11.57
CA VAL A 38 -20.00 -0.11 10.89
C VAL A 38 -21.27 0.72 11.14
N ARG A 39 -22.36 0.10 11.60
CA ARG A 39 -23.65 0.74 11.89
C ARG A 39 -23.84 1.04 13.37
N THR A 40 -23.20 0.29 14.26
CA THR A 40 -23.33 0.49 15.71
C THR A 40 -22.26 1.40 16.31
N ASN A 41 -21.12 1.57 15.63
CA ASN A 41 -19.99 2.34 16.15
C ASN A 41 -19.85 3.70 15.46
N ALA A 42 -20.78 4.62 15.73
CA ALA A 42 -20.69 5.98 15.20
C ALA A 42 -19.41 6.70 15.70
N HIS A 43 -18.68 7.32 14.77
CA HIS A 43 -17.53 8.17 15.05
C HIS A 43 -17.70 9.51 14.36
N PHE A 44 -17.49 10.59 15.12
CA PHE A 44 -17.36 11.93 14.56
C PHE A 44 -15.89 12.37 14.61
N LEU A 45 -15.44 13.03 13.54
CA LEU A 45 -14.07 13.54 13.43
C LEU A 45 -13.94 14.85 14.22
N ASP A 46 -12.90 14.94 15.04
CA ASP A 46 -12.50 16.18 15.69
C ASP A 46 -11.65 17.02 14.73
N TRP A 47 -12.31 17.84 13.92
CA TRP A 47 -11.64 18.68 12.93
C TRP A 47 -10.71 19.75 13.55
N HIS A 48 -10.93 20.13 14.81
CA HIS A 48 -10.05 21.10 15.49
C HIS A 48 -8.69 20.48 15.83
N ASN A 49 -8.69 19.18 16.11
CA ASN A 49 -7.49 18.41 16.45
C ASN A 49 -6.96 17.58 15.26
N GLN A 50 -7.28 17.96 14.02
CA GLN A 50 -6.74 17.31 12.83
C GLN A 50 -5.22 17.54 12.77
N PRO A 51 -4.40 16.48 12.67
CA PRO A 51 -2.94 16.63 12.61
C PRO A 51 -2.49 17.29 11.32
N ASN A 52 -1.46 18.12 11.43
CA ASN A 52 -0.79 18.74 10.30
C ASN A 52 -0.28 17.65 9.35
N PRO A 53 -0.68 17.68 8.06
CA PRO A 53 -0.25 16.68 7.09
C PRO A 53 1.21 16.84 6.66
N PHE A 54 1.95 17.82 7.19
CA PHE A 54 3.35 18.07 6.89
C PHE A 54 4.18 18.17 8.17
N ARG A 55 5.32 17.46 8.18
CA ARG A 55 6.39 17.62 9.17
C ARG A 55 7.32 18.74 8.70
N THR A 56 7.82 19.52 9.65
CA THR A 56 8.87 20.52 9.44
C THR A 56 9.86 20.45 10.59
N TYR A 57 11.14 20.72 10.33
CA TYR A 57 12.18 20.87 11.36
C TYR A 57 12.64 22.31 11.44
N GLU A 58 12.04 23.09 12.35
CA GLU A 58 12.33 24.51 12.52
C GLU A 58 13.79 24.73 12.93
N GLY A 59 14.50 25.61 12.21
CA GLY A 59 15.93 25.88 12.39
C GLY A 59 16.86 25.02 11.53
N ALA A 60 16.35 23.98 10.86
CA ALA A 60 17.13 23.24 9.86
C ALA A 60 17.30 24.07 8.57
N PRO A 61 18.51 24.18 7.99
CA PRO A 61 18.71 24.86 6.72
C PRO A 61 17.89 24.21 5.59
N LEU A 62 17.19 25.04 4.82
CA LEU A 62 16.32 24.59 3.73
C LEU A 62 17.02 24.71 2.38
N ILE A 63 16.96 23.64 1.58
CA ILE A 63 17.44 23.58 0.19
C ILE A 63 16.23 23.33 -0.71
N VAL A 64 15.79 24.37 -1.43
CA VAL A 64 14.66 24.24 -2.38
C VAL A 64 15.11 23.44 -3.60
N LEU A 65 14.34 22.42 -3.96
CA LEU A 65 14.60 21.60 -5.14
C LEU A 65 13.88 22.21 -6.36
N PRO A 66 14.46 22.09 -7.57
CA PRO A 66 13.77 22.47 -8.80
C PRO A 66 12.40 21.79 -8.90
N THR A 67 11.34 22.54 -9.18
CA THR A 67 10.01 21.97 -9.44
C THR A 67 9.88 21.58 -10.91
N GLU A 68 9.06 20.58 -11.19
CA GLU A 68 8.84 20.08 -12.57
C GLU A 68 10.15 19.74 -13.31
N PRO A 69 11.08 19.01 -12.67
CA PRO A 69 12.26 18.55 -13.38
C PRO A 69 11.85 17.65 -14.55
N ASP A 70 12.68 17.60 -15.58
CA ASP A 70 12.55 16.59 -16.62
C ASP A 70 12.68 15.17 -16.02
N PHE A 71 12.27 14.16 -16.76
CA PHE A 71 12.38 12.77 -16.30
C PHE A 71 12.70 11.87 -17.48
N PRO A 72 13.47 10.78 -17.27
CA PRO A 72 13.73 9.83 -18.34
C PRO A 72 12.43 9.33 -18.98
N LYS A 73 12.45 9.15 -20.30
CA LYS A 73 11.33 8.54 -21.06
C LYS A 73 11.25 7.02 -20.82
N ALA A 74 11.56 6.57 -19.62
CA ALA A 74 11.48 5.18 -19.20
C ALA A 74 10.02 4.71 -19.22
N GLY A 75 9.76 3.57 -19.85
CA GLY A 75 8.43 2.96 -19.86
C GLY A 75 8.03 2.49 -18.47
N THR A 76 6.77 2.67 -18.11
CA THR A 76 6.18 2.20 -16.86
C THR A 76 6.33 0.69 -16.67
N PHE A 77 5.92 -0.11 -17.64
CA PHE A 77 5.98 -1.57 -17.57
C PHE A 77 7.42 -2.07 -17.70
N ALA A 78 8.22 -1.47 -18.60
CA ALA A 78 9.65 -1.75 -18.66
C ALA A 78 10.37 -1.50 -17.32
N THR A 79 10.03 -0.41 -16.62
CA THR A 79 10.60 -0.12 -15.30
C THR A 79 10.16 -1.17 -14.27
N MET A 80 8.88 -1.55 -14.24
CA MET A 80 8.38 -2.62 -13.37
C MET A 80 9.08 -3.96 -13.62
N ALA A 81 9.23 -4.37 -14.88
CA ALA A 81 9.98 -5.58 -15.26
C ALA A 81 11.42 -5.55 -14.77
N SER A 82 12.09 -4.40 -14.91
CA SER A 82 13.49 -4.30 -14.52
C SER A 82 13.73 -4.45 -13.01
N LEU A 83 12.69 -4.35 -12.16
CA LEU A 83 12.83 -4.59 -10.71
C LEU A 83 13.28 -6.02 -10.39
N ALA A 84 12.99 -6.99 -11.26
CA ALA A 84 13.38 -8.39 -11.09
C ALA A 84 14.85 -8.65 -11.44
N GLU A 85 15.53 -7.74 -12.14
CA GLU A 85 16.93 -7.92 -12.60
C GLU A 85 17.98 -7.83 -11.47
N GLY A 86 17.54 -7.80 -10.21
CA GLY A 86 18.40 -7.66 -9.03
C GLY A 86 19.05 -6.27 -8.90
N VAL A 87 19.77 -6.11 -7.79
CA VAL A 87 20.50 -4.87 -7.45
C VAL A 87 21.97 -4.96 -7.84
N TRP A 88 22.53 -6.17 -7.83
CA TRP A 88 23.94 -6.44 -8.10
C TRP A 88 24.13 -6.92 -9.54
N THR A 89 25.07 -6.33 -10.28
CA THR A 89 25.52 -6.89 -11.56
C THR A 89 26.29 -8.19 -11.31
N ALA A 90 25.96 -9.26 -12.03
CA ALA A 90 26.68 -10.53 -11.91
C ALA A 90 28.19 -10.35 -12.08
N LYS A 91 28.99 -10.93 -11.18
CA LYS A 91 30.47 -10.93 -11.29
C LYS A 91 30.87 -11.39 -12.70
N GLY A 92 31.57 -10.52 -13.44
CA GLY A 92 32.10 -10.84 -14.77
C GLY A 92 31.24 -10.37 -15.96
N SER A 93 30.05 -9.80 -15.72
CA SER A 93 29.36 -9.07 -16.78
C SER A 93 30.12 -7.76 -17.05
N LYS A 94 30.60 -7.58 -18.30
CA LYS A 94 31.12 -6.28 -18.74
C LYS A 94 30.01 -5.27 -18.55
N PRO A 95 30.26 -4.10 -17.93
CA PRO A 95 29.31 -3.02 -18.03
C PRO A 95 29.17 -2.69 -19.51
N GLU A 96 28.11 -3.15 -20.15
CA GLU A 96 27.61 -2.46 -21.34
C GLU A 96 27.50 -1.00 -20.94
N SER A 97 27.97 -0.11 -21.81
CA SER A 97 28.15 1.33 -21.58
C SER A 97 26.91 1.99 -20.97
N ARG A 98 26.70 1.81 -19.67
CA ARG A 98 25.74 2.55 -18.88
C ARG A 98 26.40 3.89 -18.68
N GLU A 99 25.79 4.93 -19.25
CA GLU A 99 26.15 6.30 -18.91
C GLU A 99 26.21 6.40 -17.39
N THR A 100 27.32 6.92 -16.87
CA THR A 100 27.50 7.09 -15.44
C THR A 100 26.40 8.02 -14.94
N VAL A 101 25.52 7.51 -14.07
CA VAL A 101 24.44 8.31 -13.48
C VAL A 101 25.07 9.46 -12.71
N GLN A 102 24.78 10.70 -13.13
CA GLN A 102 25.20 11.88 -12.41
C GLN A 102 24.28 12.10 -11.21
N LEU A 103 24.83 11.98 -10.01
CA LEU A 103 24.12 12.21 -8.76
C LEU A 103 24.32 13.68 -8.34
N ASP A 104 23.28 14.49 -8.52
CA ASP A 104 23.24 15.91 -8.16
C ASP A 104 21.86 16.34 -7.64
N VAL A 105 21.71 17.62 -7.33
CA VAL A 105 20.44 18.19 -6.84
C VAL A 105 19.27 18.00 -7.84
N THR A 106 19.55 17.97 -9.14
CA THR A 106 18.54 17.73 -10.17
C THR A 106 18.07 16.28 -10.10
N TRP A 107 18.99 15.31 -9.96
CA TRP A 107 18.62 13.90 -9.77
C TRP A 107 17.75 13.71 -8.52
N LEU A 108 18.08 14.37 -7.40
CA LEU A 108 17.28 14.32 -6.17
C LEU A 108 15.88 14.90 -6.37
N SER A 109 15.78 16.05 -7.06
CA SER A 109 14.51 16.64 -7.47
C SER A 109 13.70 15.66 -8.31
N GLN A 110 14.30 15.05 -9.34
CA GLN A 110 13.66 14.07 -10.20
C GLN A 110 13.10 12.89 -9.40
N LEU A 111 13.88 12.32 -8.48
CA LEU A 111 13.46 11.24 -7.61
C LEU A 111 12.23 11.65 -6.79
N LEU A 112 12.34 12.74 -6.03
CA LEU A 112 11.33 13.14 -5.05
C LEU A 112 10.06 13.71 -5.70
N TRP A 113 10.19 14.42 -6.82
CA TRP A 113 9.07 14.97 -7.59
C TRP A 113 8.16 13.87 -8.16
N HIS A 114 8.77 12.75 -8.57
CA HIS A 114 8.09 11.62 -9.21
C HIS A 114 7.77 10.47 -8.26
N SER A 115 8.05 10.60 -6.95
CA SER A 115 7.74 9.56 -5.96
C SER A 115 6.96 10.07 -4.74
N MET A 116 7.30 11.24 -4.20
CA MET A 116 6.81 11.71 -2.89
C MET A 116 6.15 13.10 -2.90
N ALA A 117 6.39 13.91 -3.93
CA ALA A 117 5.89 15.28 -4.00
C ALA A 117 4.35 15.38 -4.13
N ILE A 118 3.84 16.58 -3.85
CA ILE A 118 2.48 16.96 -4.20
C ILE A 118 2.30 16.86 -5.72
N SER A 119 1.23 16.21 -6.16
CA SER A 119 0.88 15.96 -7.56
C SER A 119 -0.34 16.75 -8.03
N ALA A 120 -1.23 17.13 -7.12
CA ALA A 120 -2.38 17.99 -7.39
C ALA A 120 -2.91 18.63 -6.10
N TRP A 121 -3.77 19.63 -6.29
CA TRP A 121 -4.62 20.20 -5.25
C TRP A 121 -6.09 19.92 -5.58
N LYS A 122 -6.89 19.72 -4.54
CA LYS A 122 -8.34 19.66 -4.64
C LYS A 122 -8.97 20.75 -3.80
N LYS A 123 -10.08 21.29 -4.30
CA LYS A 123 -10.89 22.29 -3.60
C LYS A 123 -12.27 21.71 -3.31
N VAL A 124 -12.67 21.75 -2.04
CA VAL A 124 -14.00 21.32 -1.62
C VAL A 124 -15.02 22.37 -2.07
N PRO A 125 -16.04 21.99 -2.88
CA PRO A 125 -17.09 22.90 -3.31
C PRO A 125 -17.87 23.43 -2.09
N GLY A 126 -18.25 24.70 -2.12
CA GLY A 126 -19.03 25.35 -1.05
C GLY A 126 -18.18 25.89 0.10
N THR A 127 -17.19 25.15 0.61
CA THR A 127 -16.32 25.63 1.72
C THR A 127 -15.06 26.33 1.22
N GLY A 128 -14.58 25.99 0.03
CA GLY A 128 -13.32 26.49 -0.51
C GLY A 128 -12.07 25.88 0.14
N TYR A 129 -12.23 24.94 1.08
CA TYR A 129 -11.12 24.23 1.72
C TYR A 129 -10.27 23.52 0.67
N ARG A 130 -8.94 23.71 0.73
CA ARG A 130 -7.97 23.12 -0.20
C ARG A 130 -7.14 22.07 0.50
N TYR A 131 -6.88 20.97 -0.20
CA TYR A 131 -6.01 19.90 0.30
C TYR A 131 -5.15 19.33 -0.82
N SER A 132 -3.92 18.95 -0.47
CA SER A 132 -2.94 18.41 -1.40
C SER A 132 -3.11 16.91 -1.60
N LEU A 133 -2.87 16.45 -2.82
CA LEU A 133 -2.67 15.05 -3.17
C LEU A 133 -1.20 14.81 -3.49
N ARG A 134 -0.63 13.69 -3.05
CA ARG A 134 0.75 13.31 -3.36
C ARG A 134 0.83 12.31 -4.51
N VAL A 135 2.04 12.05 -5.00
CA VAL A 135 2.27 11.04 -6.03
C VAL A 135 1.85 9.66 -5.55
N ASN A 136 2.23 9.26 -4.34
CA ASN A 136 1.72 8.08 -3.67
C ASN A 136 0.34 8.36 -3.04
N PRO A 137 -0.61 7.40 -3.09
CA PRO A 137 -1.88 7.48 -2.38
C PRO A 137 -1.66 7.36 -0.87
N SER A 138 -2.65 7.83 -0.12
CA SER A 138 -2.71 7.64 1.33
C SER A 138 -4.16 7.46 1.77
N SER A 139 -4.37 6.60 2.76
CA SER A 139 -5.69 6.33 3.33
C SER A 139 -6.31 7.62 3.87
N GLY A 140 -7.48 8.00 3.35
CA GLY A 140 -8.12 9.26 3.73
C GLY A 140 -7.35 10.53 3.37
N ASN A 141 -6.26 10.42 2.61
CA ASN A 141 -5.33 11.51 2.29
C ASN A 141 -4.67 12.13 3.53
N LEU A 142 -4.20 11.30 4.46
CA LEU A 142 -3.65 11.72 5.77
C LEU A 142 -2.11 11.73 5.82
N HIS A 143 -1.45 10.99 4.92
CA HIS A 143 -0.01 10.97 4.67
C HIS A 143 0.83 10.75 5.95
N PRO A 144 0.75 9.56 6.59
CA PRO A 144 1.52 9.27 7.80
C PRO A 144 3.02 9.10 7.53
N THR A 145 3.42 8.84 6.28
CA THR A 145 4.82 8.54 5.93
C THR A 145 5.66 9.81 5.78
N GLU A 146 6.76 9.89 6.53
CA GLU A 146 7.81 10.90 6.34
C GLU A 146 9.04 10.30 5.65
N THR A 147 9.82 11.16 5.00
CA THR A 147 10.94 10.75 4.14
C THR A 147 12.23 11.45 4.58
N HIS A 148 13.17 10.68 5.11
CA HIS A 148 14.50 11.13 5.46
C HIS A 148 15.54 10.55 4.49
N LEU A 149 16.53 11.33 4.10
CA LEU A 149 17.54 10.95 3.11
C LEU A 149 18.94 11.09 3.72
N ALA A 150 19.72 10.02 3.70
CA ALA A 150 21.16 10.09 3.88
C ALA A 150 21.82 10.17 2.50
N LEU A 151 22.53 11.26 2.25
CA LEU A 151 23.16 11.56 0.97
C LEU A 151 24.68 11.47 1.10
N LEU A 152 25.31 10.86 0.09
CA LEU A 152 26.75 10.73 -0.02
C LEU A 152 27.20 10.98 -1.47
N GLY A 153 28.07 11.97 -1.66
CA GLY A 153 28.75 12.25 -2.93
C GLY A 153 27.92 12.98 -3.98
N PHE A 154 26.76 13.52 -3.62
CA PHE A 154 25.90 14.27 -4.55
C PHE A 154 26.51 15.65 -4.87
N ARG A 155 26.53 16.04 -6.15
CA ARG A 155 27.02 17.37 -6.54
C ARG A 155 25.99 18.44 -6.18
N GLY A 156 26.47 19.54 -5.59
CA GLY A 156 25.64 20.71 -5.25
C GLY A 156 24.87 20.60 -3.94
N VAL A 157 25.00 19.49 -3.21
CA VAL A 157 24.51 19.32 -1.84
C VAL A 157 25.59 18.65 -1.01
N ASP A 158 25.63 18.95 0.28
CA ASP A 158 26.63 18.35 1.16
C ASP A 158 26.25 16.93 1.58
N ASP A 159 27.23 16.11 1.93
CA ASP A 159 26.98 14.81 2.56
C ASP A 159 26.28 15.03 3.91
N GLY A 160 25.20 14.27 4.16
CA GLY A 160 24.40 14.49 5.36
C GLY A 160 23.08 13.75 5.42
N LEU A 161 22.38 13.92 6.54
CA LEU A 161 21.00 13.54 6.77
C LEU A 161 20.07 14.73 6.47
N TYR A 162 19.01 14.45 5.73
CA TYR A 162 18.01 15.40 5.30
C TYR A 162 16.59 14.89 5.60
N HIS A 163 15.65 15.81 5.81
CA HIS A 163 14.22 15.54 5.81
C HIS A 163 13.57 16.17 4.57
N TYR A 164 12.66 15.48 3.89
CA TYR A 164 12.00 16.00 2.69
C TYR A 164 10.68 16.71 2.99
N ARG A 165 10.61 17.98 2.60
CA ARG A 165 9.43 18.85 2.70
C ARG A 165 8.55 18.73 1.46
N ALA A 166 7.53 17.88 1.53
CA ALA A 166 6.59 17.66 0.42
C ALA A 166 5.74 18.89 0.07
N ASP A 167 5.48 19.79 1.03
CA ASP A 167 4.74 21.03 0.86
C ASP A 167 5.50 22.08 0.04
N GLN A 168 6.83 22.11 0.15
CA GLN A 168 7.69 23.09 -0.53
C GLN A 168 8.57 22.47 -1.62
N HIS A 169 8.55 21.14 -1.78
CA HIS A 169 9.52 20.40 -2.57
C HIS A 169 10.96 20.81 -2.25
N ALA A 170 11.36 20.59 -0.99
CA ALA A 170 12.64 21.03 -0.46
C ALA A 170 13.26 20.00 0.50
N LEU A 171 14.55 20.15 0.79
CA LEU A 171 15.27 19.35 1.78
C LEU A 171 15.61 20.22 3.00
N GLU A 172 15.31 19.73 4.19
CA GLU A 172 15.79 20.28 5.45
C GLU A 172 17.07 19.52 5.86
N LEU A 173 18.21 20.20 5.86
CA LEU A 173 19.47 19.63 6.32
C LEU A 173 19.43 19.43 7.83
N ARG A 174 19.42 18.18 8.27
CA ARG A 174 19.39 17.80 9.69
C ARG A 174 20.79 17.69 10.27
N SER A 175 21.71 17.03 9.57
CA SER A 175 23.09 16.87 10.07
C SER A 175 24.05 16.59 8.91
N ARG A 176 25.30 17.08 9.03
CA ARG A 176 26.35 16.91 8.03
C ARG A 176 27.22 15.69 8.33
N GLY A 177 27.79 15.09 7.29
CA GLY A 177 28.74 13.97 7.39
C GLY A 177 28.19 12.66 6.83
N ASN A 178 28.94 11.57 7.01
CA ASN A 178 28.67 10.26 6.43
C ASN A 178 27.52 9.53 7.14
N TRP A 179 26.30 9.95 6.86
CA TRP A 179 25.10 9.33 7.41
C TRP A 179 24.75 7.99 6.75
N THR A 180 25.19 7.74 5.52
CA THR A 180 24.95 6.47 4.82
C THR A 180 25.72 5.33 5.50
N GLU A 181 26.99 5.52 5.85
CA GLU A 181 27.76 4.54 6.64
C GLU A 181 27.16 4.35 8.04
N HIS A 182 26.78 5.44 8.71
CA HIS A 182 26.22 5.38 10.05
C HIS A 182 24.93 4.54 10.09
N ILE A 183 24.00 4.79 9.15
CA ILE A 183 22.77 4.02 9.00
C ILE A 183 23.07 2.59 8.55
N ALA A 184 23.96 2.37 7.58
CA ALA A 184 24.32 1.03 7.12
C ALA A 184 24.88 0.14 8.24
N ARG A 185 25.71 0.71 9.13
CA ARG A 185 26.21 0.04 10.33
C ARG A 185 25.08 -0.33 11.28
N ALA A 186 24.14 0.59 11.52
CA ALA A 186 22.96 0.34 12.35
C ALA A 186 22.00 -0.68 11.72
N LEU A 187 21.91 -0.75 10.39
CA LEU A 187 21.19 -1.81 9.67
C LEU A 187 21.94 -3.14 9.65
N MET A 188 23.20 -3.19 10.12
CA MET A 188 24.09 -4.34 9.99
C MET A 188 24.22 -4.80 8.53
N LEU A 189 24.33 -3.84 7.62
CA LEU A 189 24.42 -4.07 6.18
C LEU A 189 25.71 -3.46 5.62
N PRO A 190 26.88 -4.12 5.76
CA PRO A 190 28.18 -3.55 5.36
C PRO A 190 28.25 -3.16 3.88
N CYS A 191 27.58 -3.89 3.00
CA CYS A 191 27.54 -3.59 1.57
C CYS A 191 26.84 -2.26 1.24
N ALA A 192 26.10 -1.69 2.20
CA ALA A 192 25.43 -0.41 2.06
C ALA A 192 26.26 0.78 2.58
N ALA A 193 27.43 0.55 3.18
CA ALA A 193 28.22 1.61 3.82
C ALA A 193 28.63 2.75 2.87
N GLU A 194 28.90 2.42 1.61
CA GLU A 194 29.25 3.36 0.54
C GLU A 194 28.06 3.69 -0.37
N SER A 195 26.82 3.40 0.06
CA SER A 195 25.63 3.76 -0.73
C SER A 195 25.60 5.27 -0.94
N PRO A 196 25.44 5.77 -2.18
CA PRO A 196 25.22 7.20 -2.39
C PRO A 196 23.93 7.71 -1.73
N LEU A 197 22.93 6.84 -1.62
CA LEU A 197 21.62 7.17 -1.08
C LEU A 197 21.11 6.04 -0.18
N ILE A 198 20.67 6.42 1.02
CA ILE A 198 19.77 5.61 1.84
C ILE A 198 18.57 6.48 2.19
N VAL A 199 17.35 5.99 1.91
CA VAL A 199 16.11 6.69 2.27
C VAL A 199 15.48 5.96 3.45
N ALA A 200 15.29 6.65 4.57
CA ALA A 200 14.51 6.13 5.69
C ALA A 200 13.06 6.62 5.60
N LEU A 201 12.12 5.68 5.63
CA LEU A 201 10.70 5.97 5.74
C LEU A 201 10.24 5.73 7.18
N THR A 202 9.75 6.78 7.81
CA THR A 202 9.15 6.73 9.14
C THR A 202 7.63 6.89 9.02
N SER A 203 6.91 6.60 10.09
CA SER A 203 5.46 6.77 10.16
C SER A 203 5.04 7.54 11.40
N ILE A 204 4.20 8.54 11.20
CA ILE A 204 3.47 9.30 12.23
C ILE A 204 2.09 8.68 12.34
N PHE A 205 1.91 7.75 13.28
CA PHE A 205 0.64 7.00 13.40
C PHE A 205 -0.55 7.89 13.72
N TRP A 206 -0.32 8.98 14.46
CA TRP A 206 -1.38 9.91 14.85
C TRP A 206 -2.15 10.48 13.65
N ARG A 207 -1.47 10.70 12.51
CA ARG A 207 -2.12 11.21 11.30
C ARG A 207 -3.25 10.33 10.80
N GLU A 208 -3.03 9.02 10.75
CA GLU A 208 -4.06 8.05 10.37
C GLU A 208 -5.04 7.79 11.52
N ALA A 209 -4.54 7.72 12.76
CA ALA A 209 -5.32 7.36 13.93
C ALA A 209 -6.39 8.42 14.28
N TRP A 210 -6.15 9.70 13.96
CA TRP A 210 -7.14 10.77 14.06
C TRP A 210 -8.47 10.42 13.37
N LYS A 211 -8.41 9.71 12.23
CA LYS A 211 -9.59 9.30 11.46
C LYS A 211 -9.99 7.85 11.71
N TYR A 212 -9.00 6.97 11.82
CA TYR A 212 -9.20 5.52 11.74
C TYR A 212 -8.97 4.78 13.06
N ARG A 213 -8.64 5.52 14.14
CA ARG A 213 -8.46 4.98 15.49
C ARG A 213 -7.47 3.82 15.49
N ASP A 214 -7.74 2.75 16.24
CA ASP A 214 -6.87 1.58 16.30
C ASP A 214 -6.64 0.89 14.94
N ARG A 215 -7.59 0.95 13.99
CA ARG A 215 -7.43 0.33 12.65
C ARG A 215 -6.33 1.03 11.82
N ALA A 216 -5.91 2.23 12.20
CA ALA A 216 -4.92 3.03 11.47
C ALA A 216 -3.58 2.32 11.25
N TYR A 217 -3.16 1.36 12.08
CA TYR A 217 -1.89 0.67 11.85
C TYR A 217 -1.85 -0.07 10.50
N ARG A 218 -3.00 -0.62 10.07
CA ARG A 218 -3.13 -1.25 8.75
C ARG A 218 -2.86 -0.25 7.64
N TYR A 219 -3.41 0.95 7.78
CA TYR A 219 -3.29 2.05 6.81
C TYR A 219 -1.88 2.63 6.76
N CYS A 220 -1.26 2.86 7.92
CA CYS A 220 0.15 3.25 7.99
C CYS A 220 1.05 2.26 7.23
N CYS A 221 0.79 0.95 7.36
CA CYS A 221 1.57 -0.06 6.63
C CYS A 221 1.29 -0.09 5.13
N HIS A 222 0.03 0.02 4.69
CA HIS A 222 -0.30 0.12 3.26
C HIS A 222 0.31 1.36 2.61
N ASP A 223 0.16 2.52 3.25
CA ASP A 223 0.69 3.80 2.79
C ASP A 223 2.21 3.74 2.65
N LEU A 224 2.90 3.09 3.61
CA LEU A 224 4.33 2.82 3.50
C LEU A 224 4.64 1.92 2.30
N GLY A 225 3.87 0.85 2.10
CA GLY A 225 3.87 -0.01 0.90
C GLY A 225 3.87 0.77 -0.41
N HIS A 226 2.94 1.71 -0.51
CA HIS A 226 2.81 2.60 -1.66
C HIS A 226 4.01 3.55 -1.82
N ALA A 227 4.51 4.13 -0.73
CA ALA A 227 5.66 5.03 -0.73
C ALA A 227 6.96 4.31 -1.16
N MET A 228 7.25 3.14 -0.58
CA MET A 228 8.44 2.33 -0.92
C MET A 228 8.47 2.04 -2.42
N MET A 229 7.37 1.52 -2.97
CA MET A 229 7.32 1.16 -4.38
C MET A 229 7.40 2.38 -5.31
N SER A 230 6.88 3.54 -4.88
CA SER A 230 7.01 4.78 -5.64
C SER A 230 8.47 5.23 -5.77
N LEU A 231 9.22 5.19 -4.67
CA LEU A 231 10.65 5.51 -4.64
C LEU A 231 11.48 4.50 -5.42
N VAL A 232 11.24 3.20 -5.25
CA VAL A 232 11.97 2.13 -5.97
C VAL A 232 11.76 2.26 -7.48
N LEU A 233 10.53 2.49 -7.94
CA LEU A 233 10.25 2.68 -9.37
C LEU A 233 10.92 3.94 -9.93
N ALA A 234 10.84 5.07 -9.20
CA ALA A 234 11.47 6.32 -9.63
C ALA A 234 13.00 6.19 -9.70
N ALA A 235 13.63 5.64 -8.67
CA ALA A 235 15.09 5.41 -8.63
C ALA A 235 15.56 4.45 -9.72
N ARG A 236 14.81 3.36 -9.97
CA ARG A 236 15.10 2.41 -11.06
C ARG A 236 15.05 3.09 -12.42
N ALA A 237 14.04 3.90 -12.70
CA ALA A 237 13.93 4.67 -13.94
C ALA A 237 15.04 5.72 -14.10
N LEU A 238 15.58 6.22 -12.99
CA LEU A 238 16.73 7.14 -12.94
C LEU A 238 18.09 6.42 -12.96
N GLY A 239 18.11 5.09 -13.17
CA GLY A 239 19.32 4.29 -13.31
C GLY A 239 20.00 3.90 -12.00
N LEU A 240 19.35 4.10 -10.85
CA LEU A 240 19.88 3.73 -9.53
C LEU A 240 19.08 2.56 -8.94
N PRO A 241 19.50 1.29 -9.17
CA PRO A 241 18.82 0.14 -8.61
C PRO A 241 19.03 0.06 -7.09
N GLY A 242 18.03 -0.43 -6.38
CA GLY A 242 18.07 -0.59 -4.93
C GLY A 242 17.00 -1.56 -4.43
N GLY A 243 16.98 -1.76 -3.13
CA GLY A 243 16.04 -2.66 -2.46
C GLY A 243 15.58 -2.09 -1.13
N VAL A 244 14.69 -2.82 -0.47
CA VAL A 244 14.09 -2.39 0.79
C VAL A 244 14.57 -3.27 1.94
N VAL A 245 14.93 -2.63 3.05
CA VAL A 245 15.26 -3.26 4.33
C VAL A 245 14.19 -2.87 5.34
N ALA A 246 13.50 -3.86 5.89
CA ALA A 246 12.53 -3.65 6.97
C ALA A 246 12.74 -4.62 8.16
N HIS A 247 13.80 -5.41 8.16
CA HIS A 247 14.22 -6.26 9.27
C HIS A 247 15.43 -5.63 10.00
N PHE A 248 15.15 -4.80 10.99
CA PHE A 248 16.15 -4.04 11.73
C PHE A 248 15.68 -3.79 13.18
N SER A 249 16.60 -3.40 14.06
CA SER A 249 16.31 -3.02 15.45
C SER A 249 15.65 -1.65 15.46
N ASP A 250 14.36 -1.59 15.79
CA ASP A 250 13.61 -0.34 15.80
C ASP A 250 14.23 0.65 16.78
N LEU A 251 14.67 0.19 17.96
CA LEU A 251 15.32 1.02 18.98
C LEU A 251 16.61 1.64 18.45
N ARG A 252 17.53 0.82 17.92
CA ARG A 252 18.80 1.31 17.41
C ARG A 252 18.59 2.30 16.27
N LEU A 253 17.70 2.00 15.33
CA LEU A 253 17.46 2.87 14.17
C LEU A 253 16.72 4.15 14.55
N THR A 254 15.85 4.11 15.57
CA THR A 254 15.20 5.30 16.13
C THR A 254 16.23 6.25 16.74
N HIS A 255 17.19 5.73 17.52
CA HIS A 255 18.29 6.52 18.05
C HIS A 255 19.21 7.02 16.94
N THR A 256 19.57 6.14 16.00
CA THR A 256 20.44 6.46 14.86
C THR A 256 19.88 7.65 14.08
N LEU A 257 18.59 7.66 13.74
CA LEU A 257 17.95 8.74 12.98
C LEU A 257 17.69 10.03 13.79
N GLY A 258 17.98 10.04 15.10
CA GLY A 258 17.67 11.18 15.98
C GLY A 258 16.18 11.44 16.14
N VAL A 259 15.37 10.37 16.15
CA VAL A 259 13.90 10.44 16.27
C VAL A 259 13.36 9.80 17.55
N ALA A 260 14.23 9.46 18.50
CA ALA A 260 13.86 8.83 19.78
C ALA A 260 12.90 9.64 20.66
N GLU A 261 13.02 10.97 20.63
CA GLU A 261 12.12 11.87 21.35
C GLU A 261 11.00 12.42 20.45
N SER A 262 10.76 11.79 19.30
CA SER A 262 9.76 12.22 18.33
C SER A 262 8.47 11.40 18.39
N ASP A 263 7.55 11.77 17.50
CA ASP A 263 6.27 11.16 17.15
C ASP A 263 6.37 10.36 15.83
N GLU A 264 7.58 9.96 15.43
CA GLU A 264 7.87 9.13 14.26
C GLU A 264 8.45 7.77 14.65
N ALA A 265 8.00 6.72 13.98
CA ALA A 265 8.56 5.38 14.08
C ALA A 265 9.24 5.00 12.76
N PRO A 266 10.54 4.60 12.73
CA PRO A 266 11.16 4.03 11.54
C PRO A 266 10.47 2.73 11.12
N MET A 267 10.08 2.63 9.85
CA MET A 267 9.33 1.47 9.35
C MET A 267 10.06 0.72 8.23
N ALA A 268 10.81 1.42 7.37
CA ALA A 268 11.60 0.82 6.29
C ALA A 268 12.76 1.72 5.85
N PHE A 269 13.79 1.11 5.26
CA PHE A 269 14.92 1.79 4.64
C PHE A 269 15.07 1.32 3.20
N LEU A 270 15.14 2.24 2.25
CA LEU A 270 15.50 1.95 0.87
C LEU A 270 16.99 2.17 0.71
N VAL A 271 17.69 1.12 0.29
CA VAL A 271 19.14 1.11 0.16
C VAL A 271 19.50 1.00 -1.31
N PHE A 272 20.34 1.93 -1.77
CA PHE A 272 20.83 2.01 -3.14
C PHE A 272 22.35 1.83 -3.13
N PRO A 273 22.86 0.59 -3.21
CA PRO A 273 24.29 0.31 -3.09
C PRO A 273 25.12 0.97 -4.21
N PRO A 274 26.42 1.23 -3.96
CA PRO A 274 27.29 1.79 -4.99
C PRO A 274 27.52 0.78 -6.11
N GLN A 275 27.52 1.24 -7.36
CA GLN A 275 27.91 0.40 -8.51
C GLN A 275 29.42 0.12 -8.52
N SER A 276 30.22 0.98 -7.91
CA SER A 276 31.65 0.79 -7.68
C SER A 276 32.05 1.52 -6.40
N PRO A 277 32.68 0.82 -5.43
CA PRO A 277 33.18 1.47 -4.23
C PRO A 277 34.17 2.57 -4.61
N SER A 278 34.00 3.74 -4.03
CA SER A 278 34.89 4.88 -4.26
C SER A 278 36.13 4.81 -3.38
N GLY A 279 36.09 4.01 -2.30
CA GLY A 279 37.12 4.01 -1.26
C GLY A 279 37.25 5.34 -0.53
N ARG A 280 36.33 6.29 -0.77
CA ARG A 280 36.27 7.58 -0.10
C ARG A 280 35.77 7.33 1.31
N ILE A 281 36.46 7.91 2.30
CA ILE A 281 36.02 7.92 3.69
C ILE A 281 35.59 9.35 4.00
N PRO A 282 34.29 9.70 3.84
CA PRO A 282 33.78 10.98 4.28
C PRO A 282 33.86 11.09 5.80
N ALA A 283 33.87 12.32 6.31
CA ALA A 283 33.91 12.52 7.75
C ALA A 283 32.65 11.89 8.40
N PRO A 284 32.78 11.21 9.55
CA PRO A 284 31.62 10.71 10.27
C PRO A 284 30.66 11.86 10.64
N PRO A 285 29.39 11.56 10.97
CA PRO A 285 28.45 12.55 11.49
C PRO A 285 29.10 13.36 12.61
N ARG A 286 29.08 14.70 12.49
CA ARG A 286 29.77 15.61 13.42
C ARG A 286 28.87 16.16 14.51
N GLU A 287 27.55 16.16 14.27
CA GLU A 287 26.55 16.89 15.04
C GLU A 287 25.26 16.06 15.14
N GLU A 288 24.57 16.20 16.27
CA GLU A 288 23.21 15.69 16.45
C GLU A 288 22.25 16.29 15.39
N PRO A 289 21.21 15.56 14.94
CA PRO A 289 20.23 16.07 13.99
C PRO A 289 19.57 17.39 14.45
N ALA A 290 19.93 18.49 13.79
CA ALA A 290 19.45 19.84 14.05
C ALA A 290 17.96 20.01 13.72
N GLY A 291 17.34 21.05 14.30
CA GLY A 291 15.99 21.47 14.01
C GLY A 291 14.92 20.83 14.92
N VAL A 292 13.91 21.62 15.26
CA VAL A 292 12.83 21.21 16.17
C VAL A 292 11.61 20.78 15.35
N PRO A 293 11.14 19.53 15.48
CA PRO A 293 9.96 19.09 14.77
C PRO A 293 8.73 19.89 15.20
N ASN A 294 7.92 20.37 14.27
CA ASN A 294 6.68 21.09 14.58
C ASN A 294 5.70 20.24 15.41
N GLU A 295 4.79 20.92 16.10
CA GLU A 295 3.61 20.29 16.70
C GLU A 295 2.62 19.90 15.60
N LEU A 296 2.08 18.68 15.66
CA LEU A 296 1.14 18.19 14.65
C LEU A 296 -0.30 18.63 14.96
N SER A 297 -0.69 18.61 16.22
CA SER A 297 -2.01 19.00 16.70
C SER A 297 -1.92 19.36 18.19
N ALA A 298 -2.95 20.03 18.72
CA ALA A 298 -2.98 20.45 20.12
C ALA A 298 -2.95 19.27 21.11
N GLU A 299 -3.53 18.13 20.73
CA GLU A 299 -3.50 16.89 21.51
C GLU A 299 -3.27 15.68 20.60
N GLU A 300 -2.51 14.69 21.08
CA GLU A 300 -2.39 13.38 20.45
C GLU A 300 -3.18 12.35 21.26
N VAL A 301 -4.17 11.69 20.62
CA VAL A 301 -4.98 10.68 21.31
C VAL A 301 -4.30 9.30 21.24
N PRO A 302 -4.08 8.64 22.40
CA PRO A 302 -3.36 7.38 22.46
C PRO A 302 -4.26 6.17 22.12
N TYR A 303 -4.19 5.68 20.88
CA TYR A 303 -4.88 4.45 20.48
C TYR A 303 -4.10 3.19 20.89
N HIS A 304 -4.42 2.65 22.06
CA HIS A 304 -3.63 1.61 22.72
C HIS A 304 -3.50 0.30 21.93
N LEU A 305 -4.50 -0.13 21.15
CA LEU A 305 -4.38 -1.37 20.37
C LEU A 305 -3.43 -1.17 19.19
N LEU A 306 -3.49 -0.02 18.51
CA LEU A 306 -2.53 0.35 17.47
C LEU A 306 -1.10 0.34 18.00
N LEU A 307 -0.88 0.97 19.15
CA LEU A 307 0.47 1.07 19.74
C LEU A 307 0.94 -0.28 20.26
N GLY A 308 0.05 -1.03 20.90
CA GLY A 308 0.34 -2.39 21.34
C GLY A 308 0.75 -3.27 20.17
N MET A 309 0.07 -3.14 19.03
CA MET A 309 0.46 -3.82 17.80
C MET A 309 1.83 -3.35 17.32
N HIS A 310 2.06 -2.03 17.21
CA HIS A 310 3.38 -1.52 16.80
C HIS A 310 4.52 -2.01 17.72
N ARG A 311 4.37 -1.88 19.04
CA ARG A 311 5.32 -2.38 20.04
C ARG A 311 5.60 -3.86 19.85
N SER A 312 4.56 -4.66 19.61
CA SER A 312 4.71 -6.10 19.40
C SER A 312 5.51 -6.46 18.15
N THR A 313 5.67 -5.53 17.20
CA THR A 313 6.48 -5.75 15.99
C THR A 313 7.93 -5.27 16.10
N ILE A 314 8.32 -4.69 17.23
CA ILE A 314 9.69 -4.21 17.46
C ILE A 314 10.64 -5.41 17.53
N LEU A 315 11.75 -5.33 16.81
CA LEU A 315 12.85 -6.28 16.95
C LEU A 315 13.87 -5.73 17.96
N PRO A 316 14.19 -6.48 19.04
CA PRO A 316 15.20 -6.07 19.99
C PRO A 316 16.61 -6.24 19.41
N ASP A 317 17.60 -5.69 20.12
CA ASP A 317 19.00 -5.96 19.84
C ASP A 317 19.54 -7.15 20.64
N PRO A 318 20.36 -8.02 20.03
CA PRO A 318 20.70 -8.05 18.61
C PRO A 318 19.51 -8.52 17.75
N VAL A 319 19.34 -7.93 16.56
CA VAL A 319 18.38 -8.43 15.57
C VAL A 319 18.86 -9.81 15.12
N GLY A 320 18.06 -10.84 15.37
CA GLY A 320 18.34 -12.19 14.86
C GLY A 320 18.46 -12.20 13.33
N PRO A 321 19.00 -13.29 12.74
CA PRO A 321 19.02 -13.41 11.29
C PRO A 321 17.60 -13.40 10.72
N LEU A 322 17.46 -12.92 9.49
CA LEU A 322 16.22 -13.07 8.74
C LEU A 322 15.84 -14.56 8.66
N PRO A 323 14.62 -14.93 9.06
CA PRO A 323 14.14 -16.30 8.94
C PRO A 323 14.25 -16.80 7.50
N SER A 324 14.68 -18.05 7.32
CA SER A 324 14.69 -18.67 5.99
C SER A 324 13.26 -18.90 5.53
N ILE A 325 12.90 -18.27 4.42
CA ILE A 325 11.60 -18.43 3.80
C ILE A 325 11.78 -19.51 2.74
N SER A 326 11.21 -20.69 2.99
CA SER A 326 10.98 -21.63 1.89
C SER A 326 10.00 -20.93 0.95
N PRO A 327 10.28 -20.79 -0.35
CA PRO A 327 9.30 -20.22 -1.27
C PRO A 327 8.08 -21.16 -1.26
N ALA A 328 7.07 -20.81 -0.46
CA ALA A 328 5.80 -21.50 -0.46
C ALA A 328 5.24 -21.32 -1.87
N ASN A 329 5.20 -22.42 -2.64
CA ASN A 329 4.97 -22.46 -4.09
C ASN A 329 6.20 -22.23 -4.99
N ALA A 330 7.37 -22.76 -4.63
CA ALA A 330 8.32 -23.27 -5.61
C ALA A 330 7.72 -24.51 -6.33
N GLY A 331 6.59 -24.32 -7.01
CA GLY A 331 6.14 -25.28 -8.01
C GLY A 331 7.29 -25.46 -9.02
N THR A 332 7.48 -26.69 -9.49
CA THR A 332 8.42 -27.02 -10.56
C THR A 332 8.34 -25.95 -11.65
N VAL A 333 9.45 -25.27 -11.90
CA VAL A 333 9.59 -24.25 -12.96
C VAL A 333 9.49 -24.98 -14.31
N HIS A 334 8.27 -25.29 -14.74
CA HIS A 334 8.01 -25.64 -16.12
C HIS A 334 7.83 -24.32 -16.86
N GLY A 335 8.90 -23.87 -17.53
CA GLY A 335 8.94 -22.76 -18.47
C GLY A 335 8.11 -21.55 -18.06
N GLN A 336 8.71 -20.59 -17.35
CA GLN A 336 8.06 -19.28 -17.15
C GLN A 336 7.51 -18.79 -18.49
N PRO A 337 6.20 -18.51 -18.60
CA PRO A 337 5.66 -17.86 -19.78
C PRO A 337 6.45 -16.57 -20.00
N SER A 338 6.82 -16.26 -21.24
CA SER A 338 7.41 -14.97 -21.55
C SER A 338 6.49 -13.88 -21.04
N LEU A 339 7.07 -12.87 -20.36
CA LEU A 339 6.31 -11.71 -19.91
C LEU A 339 5.55 -11.15 -21.12
N PRO A 340 4.26 -10.81 -20.97
CA PRO A 340 3.52 -10.21 -22.07
C PRO A 340 4.28 -8.94 -22.49
N ASN A 341 4.66 -8.86 -23.77
CA ASN A 341 5.16 -7.61 -24.33
C ASN A 341 4.11 -6.53 -24.03
N PRO A 342 4.46 -5.45 -23.32
CA PRO A 342 3.46 -4.50 -22.87
C PRO A 342 2.74 -3.91 -24.07
N ALA A 343 1.41 -4.03 -24.11
CA ALA A 343 0.62 -3.56 -25.27
C ALA A 343 0.71 -2.04 -25.48
N ARG A 344 1.05 -1.29 -24.42
CA ARG A 344 1.35 0.14 -24.43
C ARG A 344 2.22 0.45 -23.21
N ASP A 345 3.36 1.08 -23.42
CA ASP A 345 4.26 1.45 -22.33
C ASP A 345 4.44 2.96 -22.23
N SER A 346 3.57 3.61 -21.44
CA SER A 346 3.58 5.06 -21.23
C SER A 346 4.76 5.46 -20.34
N ALA A 347 5.35 6.64 -20.58
CA ALA A 347 6.48 7.14 -19.79
C ALA A 347 6.12 7.28 -18.30
N LEU A 348 6.90 6.63 -17.43
CA LEU A 348 6.66 6.52 -15.99
C LEU A 348 6.47 7.88 -15.34
N GLY A 349 7.37 8.85 -15.61
CA GLY A 349 7.31 10.18 -15.01
C GLY A 349 5.96 10.86 -15.23
N SER A 350 5.42 10.80 -16.46
CA SER A 350 4.11 11.35 -16.76
C SER A 350 2.96 10.57 -16.11
N THR A 351 3.09 9.23 -16.05
CA THR A 351 2.09 8.33 -15.46
C THR A 351 1.93 8.58 -13.96
N VAL A 352 3.03 8.61 -13.19
CA VAL A 352 2.98 8.80 -11.73
C VAL A 352 2.45 10.19 -11.34
N ARG A 353 2.72 11.22 -12.15
CA ARG A 353 2.21 12.58 -11.93
C ARG A 353 0.71 12.70 -12.22
N ARG A 354 0.20 11.99 -13.23
CA ARG A 354 -1.24 11.96 -13.57
C ARG A 354 -2.08 11.07 -12.67
N ARG A 355 -1.52 9.96 -12.17
CA ARG A 355 -2.24 8.95 -11.39
C ARG A 355 -3.07 9.59 -10.27
N ARG A 356 -4.37 9.28 -10.21
CA ARG A 356 -5.26 9.64 -9.09
C ARG A 356 -6.06 8.44 -8.66
N SER A 357 -6.48 8.43 -7.40
CA SER A 357 -7.46 7.46 -6.91
C SER A 357 -8.84 7.85 -7.42
N ALA A 358 -9.49 6.92 -8.13
CA ALA A 358 -10.86 7.10 -8.60
C ALA A 358 -11.80 7.20 -7.39
N LEU A 359 -12.77 8.11 -7.45
CA LEU A 359 -13.85 8.16 -6.45
C LEU A 359 -14.95 7.15 -6.78
N ASP A 360 -15.16 6.92 -8.08
CA ASP A 360 -16.09 5.97 -8.65
C ASP A 360 -15.73 5.74 -10.13
N PHE A 361 -16.36 4.77 -10.77
CA PHE A 361 -16.11 4.36 -12.15
C PHE A 361 -17.38 4.43 -13.00
N ASP A 362 -17.23 4.73 -14.30
CA ASP A 362 -18.37 4.71 -15.23
C ASP A 362 -18.60 3.28 -15.75
N ALA A 363 -19.62 2.62 -15.20
CA ALA A 363 -20.02 1.26 -15.57
C ALA A 363 -20.46 1.11 -17.04
N ARG A 364 -20.70 2.21 -17.77
CA ARG A 364 -21.06 2.20 -19.20
C ARG A 364 -19.84 2.21 -20.12
N THR A 365 -18.64 2.39 -19.57
CA THR A 365 -17.41 2.37 -20.37
C THR A 365 -17.23 1.02 -21.06
N PRO A 366 -16.75 0.96 -22.32
CA PRO A 366 -16.44 -0.30 -22.97
C PRO A 366 -15.58 -1.23 -22.10
N PRO A 367 -15.86 -2.56 -22.07
CA PRO A 367 -15.11 -3.50 -21.23
C PRO A 367 -13.60 -3.48 -21.49
N MET A 368 -12.81 -3.64 -20.41
CA MET A 368 -11.36 -3.80 -20.50
C MET A 368 -11.02 -5.13 -21.15
N GLY A 369 -10.06 -5.19 -22.07
CA GLY A 369 -9.60 -6.47 -22.63
C GLY A 369 -8.92 -7.35 -21.57
N ARG A 370 -9.21 -8.65 -21.54
CA ARG A 370 -8.58 -9.61 -20.60
C ARG A 370 -7.05 -9.56 -20.62
N ASN A 371 -6.45 -9.38 -21.78
CA ASN A 371 -5.00 -9.23 -21.92
C ASN A 371 -4.42 -8.05 -21.11
N LYS A 372 -5.15 -6.94 -21.00
CA LYS A 372 -4.76 -5.79 -20.18
C LYS A 372 -4.86 -6.09 -18.69
N VAL A 373 -5.86 -6.88 -18.28
CA VAL A 373 -6.00 -7.34 -16.89
C VAL A 373 -4.83 -8.25 -16.52
N GLU A 374 -4.56 -9.28 -17.32
CA GLU A 374 -3.46 -10.22 -17.09
C GLU A 374 -2.09 -9.51 -17.13
N GLN A 375 -1.90 -8.56 -18.06
CA GLN A 375 -0.71 -7.69 -18.06
C GLN A 375 -0.59 -6.90 -16.75
N LEU A 376 -1.67 -6.23 -16.32
CA LEU A 376 -1.63 -5.44 -15.09
C LEU A 376 -1.26 -6.28 -13.86
N LEU A 377 -1.87 -7.47 -13.72
CA LEU A 377 -1.58 -8.39 -12.62
C LEU A 377 -0.17 -8.97 -12.69
N SER A 378 0.30 -9.31 -13.90
CA SER A 378 1.68 -9.75 -14.15
C SER A 378 2.68 -8.76 -13.58
N PHE A 379 2.63 -7.50 -14.04
CA PHE A 379 3.59 -6.48 -13.61
C PHE A 379 3.38 -6.04 -12.16
N ALA A 380 2.14 -6.03 -11.66
CA ALA A 380 1.90 -5.70 -10.26
C ALA A 380 2.47 -6.72 -9.29
N THR A 381 2.48 -8.00 -9.69
CA THR A 381 2.96 -9.11 -8.87
C THR A 381 4.37 -9.57 -9.22
N GLN A 382 5.07 -8.90 -10.14
CA GLN A 382 6.48 -9.20 -10.46
C GLN A 382 7.39 -9.06 -9.24
N ASP A 383 8.47 -9.83 -9.27
CA ASP A 383 9.43 -9.85 -8.17
C ASP A 383 10.19 -8.53 -8.04
N TRP A 384 10.67 -8.26 -6.83
CA TRP A 384 11.41 -7.04 -6.51
C TRP A 384 12.21 -7.21 -5.21
N PRO A 385 13.29 -6.42 -5.00
CA PRO A 385 14.23 -6.66 -3.92
C PRO A 385 13.72 -6.13 -2.58
N ALA A 386 13.49 -7.03 -1.62
CA ALA A 386 13.24 -6.70 -0.22
C ALA A 386 13.81 -7.79 0.71
N ASP A 387 14.33 -7.38 1.86
CA ASP A 387 15.03 -8.27 2.79
C ASP A 387 14.09 -9.36 3.36
N TRP A 388 12.87 -9.00 3.78
CA TRP A 388 11.86 -9.95 4.27
C TRP A 388 11.27 -10.85 3.17
N ARG A 389 11.56 -10.58 1.89
CA ARG A 389 11.25 -11.50 0.79
C ARG A 389 12.39 -12.52 0.57
N GLY A 390 13.53 -12.33 1.23
CA GLY A 390 14.71 -13.19 1.12
C GLY A 390 15.58 -12.91 -0.12
N ASN A 391 15.29 -11.86 -0.90
CA ASN A 391 16.00 -11.55 -2.15
C ASN A 391 16.78 -10.21 -2.11
N PHE A 392 17.05 -9.68 -0.91
CA PHE A 392 17.87 -8.48 -0.69
C PHE A 392 18.62 -8.54 0.64
N GLY A 393 19.79 -7.90 0.74
CA GLY A 393 20.51 -7.70 2.01
C GLY A 393 21.36 -8.87 2.55
N GLY A 394 21.42 -10.04 1.89
CA GLY A 394 22.22 -11.20 2.32
C GLY A 394 23.67 -11.24 1.78
N GLU A 395 24.59 -11.87 2.54
CA GLU A 395 25.99 -12.12 2.14
C GLU A 395 26.18 -13.30 1.17
N THR A 396 25.19 -14.20 1.09
CA THR A 396 25.21 -15.38 0.22
C THR A 396 24.14 -15.26 -0.86
N THR A 397 24.49 -15.73 -2.06
CA THR A 397 23.78 -15.75 -3.34
C THR A 397 22.34 -15.20 -3.33
N PRO A 398 22.00 -14.18 -4.14
CA PRO A 398 20.61 -13.74 -4.27
C PRO A 398 19.76 -14.96 -4.61
N VAL A 399 18.72 -15.22 -3.82
CA VAL A 399 17.64 -16.07 -4.29
C VAL A 399 17.07 -15.31 -5.49
N ASP A 400 17.10 -15.90 -6.68
CA ASP A 400 16.67 -15.24 -7.92
C ASP A 400 15.21 -14.75 -7.86
N ARG A 401 14.45 -15.23 -6.87
CA ARG A 401 13.06 -14.84 -6.62
C ARG A 401 12.77 -14.70 -5.12
N GLY A 402 12.16 -13.57 -4.75
CA GLY A 402 11.64 -13.33 -3.41
C GLY A 402 10.32 -14.06 -3.12
N ALA A 403 10.05 -14.28 -1.84
CA ALA A 403 8.78 -14.83 -1.37
C ALA A 403 7.60 -13.88 -1.67
N ASP A 404 6.46 -14.47 -2.02
CA ASP A 404 5.21 -13.75 -2.23
C ASP A 404 4.29 -13.99 -1.03
N LEU A 405 3.92 -12.93 -0.31
CA LEU A 405 3.08 -13.03 0.88
C LEU A 405 1.59 -12.75 0.60
N VAL A 406 1.26 -12.28 -0.60
CA VAL A 406 -0.08 -11.82 -0.98
C VAL A 406 -0.59 -12.55 -2.22
N THR A 407 -1.80 -13.09 -2.12
CA THR A 407 -2.55 -13.70 -3.23
C THR A 407 -3.71 -12.79 -3.65
N LEU A 408 -3.98 -12.70 -4.95
CA LEU A 408 -5.04 -11.83 -5.49
C LEU A 408 -6.27 -12.66 -5.90
N TYR A 409 -7.43 -12.30 -5.36
CA TYR A 409 -8.73 -12.80 -5.77
C TYR A 409 -9.49 -11.67 -6.46
N LEU A 410 -9.97 -11.90 -7.67
CA LEU A 410 -10.62 -10.90 -8.51
C LEU A 410 -12.11 -11.14 -8.61
N TYR A 411 -12.88 -10.07 -8.54
CA TYR A 411 -14.30 -10.03 -8.88
C TYR A 411 -14.41 -9.37 -10.25
N VAL A 412 -14.59 -10.17 -11.30
CA VAL A 412 -14.61 -9.71 -12.69
C VAL A 412 -16.03 -9.37 -13.10
N HIS A 413 -16.24 -8.15 -13.60
CA HIS A 413 -17.55 -7.63 -14.00
C HIS A 413 -17.62 -7.34 -15.50
N ARG A 414 -16.68 -6.52 -15.99
CA ARG A 414 -16.70 -5.94 -17.34
C ARG A 414 -15.34 -6.06 -17.99
N VAL A 415 -14.93 -7.31 -18.22
CA VAL A 415 -13.70 -7.66 -18.92
C VAL A 415 -14.06 -8.44 -20.18
N ARG A 416 -13.67 -7.93 -21.35
CA ARG A 416 -13.86 -8.60 -22.64
C ARG A 416 -13.04 -9.89 -22.67
N ASP A 417 -13.62 -10.94 -23.24
CA ASP A 417 -13.01 -12.27 -23.35
C ASP A 417 -12.75 -12.93 -21.99
N CYS A 418 -13.55 -12.56 -20.98
CA CYS A 418 -13.54 -13.11 -19.63
C CYS A 418 -14.99 -13.13 -19.10
N GLU A 419 -15.48 -14.30 -18.69
CA GLU A 419 -16.82 -14.37 -18.11
C GLU A 419 -16.86 -13.64 -16.76
N PRO A 420 -17.96 -12.95 -16.41
CA PRO A 420 -18.13 -12.42 -15.06
C PRO A 420 -18.07 -13.52 -14.00
N GLY A 421 -17.40 -13.24 -12.88
CA GLY A 421 -17.22 -14.21 -11.82
C GLY A 421 -16.06 -13.90 -10.87
N VAL A 422 -15.72 -14.89 -10.06
CA VAL A 422 -14.60 -14.83 -9.12
C VAL A 422 -13.43 -15.60 -9.70
N TYR A 423 -12.24 -14.99 -9.67
CA TYR A 423 -11.01 -15.58 -10.18
C TYR A 423 -9.89 -15.50 -9.15
N ARG A 424 -8.99 -16.47 -9.17
CA ARG A 424 -7.68 -16.38 -8.52
C ARG A 424 -6.63 -16.01 -9.56
N TRP A 425 -5.73 -15.08 -9.23
CA TRP A 425 -4.54 -14.84 -10.05
C TRP A 425 -3.48 -15.90 -9.73
N ASP A 426 -3.20 -16.78 -10.70
CA ASP A 426 -2.07 -17.69 -10.63
C ASP A 426 -0.84 -17.02 -11.24
N LYS A 427 0.05 -16.54 -10.37
CA LYS A 427 1.32 -15.92 -10.76
C LYS A 427 2.25 -16.92 -11.46
N SER A 428 2.17 -18.22 -11.19
CA SER A 428 3.08 -19.19 -11.81
C SER A 428 2.78 -19.39 -13.29
N SER A 429 1.50 -19.55 -13.64
CA SER A 429 1.04 -19.67 -15.02
C SER A 429 0.73 -18.32 -15.70
N GLN A 430 0.73 -17.22 -14.94
CA GLN A 430 0.36 -15.87 -15.39
C GLN A 430 -1.07 -15.82 -15.96
N ARG A 431 -2.02 -16.51 -15.30
CA ARG A 431 -3.41 -16.65 -15.76
C ARG A 431 -4.42 -16.43 -14.64
N LEU A 432 -5.62 -16.06 -15.07
CA LEU A 432 -6.83 -16.06 -14.23
C LEU A 432 -7.44 -17.46 -14.18
N GLU A 433 -7.52 -18.03 -12.99
CA GLU A 433 -8.21 -19.28 -12.69
C GLU A 433 -9.62 -18.98 -12.18
N GLN A 434 -10.64 -19.44 -12.90
CA GLN A 434 -12.04 -19.18 -12.54
C GLN A 434 -12.45 -20.07 -11.38
N LEU A 435 -12.90 -19.47 -10.28
CA LEU A 435 -13.42 -20.19 -9.11
C LEU A 435 -14.95 -20.28 -9.17
N HIS A 436 -15.60 -19.17 -9.51
CA HIS A 436 -17.07 -19.08 -9.59
C HIS A 436 -17.49 -18.27 -10.81
N ARG A 437 -18.62 -18.66 -11.42
CA ARG A 437 -19.28 -17.95 -12.52
C ARG A 437 -20.44 -17.13 -11.98
N GLY A 438 -20.68 -15.96 -12.59
CA GLY A 438 -21.89 -15.18 -12.32
C GLY A 438 -21.63 -13.68 -12.15
N ASN A 439 -22.70 -12.90 -12.11
CA ASN A 439 -22.59 -11.47 -11.84
C ASN A 439 -22.23 -11.25 -10.37
N VAL A 440 -21.04 -10.66 -10.14
CA VAL A 440 -20.50 -10.39 -8.80
C VAL A 440 -20.37 -8.90 -8.49
N GLU A 441 -21.02 -8.02 -9.27
CA GLU A 441 -20.96 -6.55 -9.07
C GLU A 441 -21.49 -6.14 -7.70
N ARG A 442 -22.69 -6.63 -7.35
CA ARG A 442 -23.35 -6.33 -6.07
C ARG A 442 -22.56 -6.91 -4.89
N VAL A 443 -21.97 -8.08 -5.08
CA VAL A 443 -21.10 -8.71 -4.09
C VAL A 443 -19.83 -7.87 -3.86
N ALA A 444 -19.14 -7.47 -4.92
CA ALA A 444 -17.92 -6.66 -4.80
C ALA A 444 -18.19 -5.32 -4.11
N ALA A 445 -19.33 -4.67 -4.43
CA ALA A 445 -19.79 -3.48 -3.75
C ALA A 445 -20.04 -3.75 -2.25
N TYR A 446 -20.86 -4.76 -1.92
CA TYR A 446 -21.17 -5.14 -0.54
C TYR A 446 -19.92 -5.43 0.28
N LEU A 447 -19.04 -6.32 -0.19
CA LEU A 447 -17.82 -6.72 0.51
C LEU A 447 -16.89 -5.52 0.75
N SER A 448 -16.96 -4.50 -0.09
CA SER A 448 -16.20 -3.25 0.04
C SER A 448 -16.94 -2.18 0.86
N LEU A 449 -17.67 -2.58 1.91
CA LEU A 449 -18.53 -1.70 2.72
C LEU A 449 -19.60 -0.97 1.89
N GLU A 450 -20.27 -1.69 1.00
CA GLU A 450 -21.36 -1.18 0.17
C GLU A 450 -20.93 -0.04 -0.78
N GLN A 451 -19.63 0.15 -0.98
CA GLN A 451 -19.08 1.14 -1.90
C GLN A 451 -19.31 0.69 -3.35
N GLN A 452 -20.24 1.36 -4.02
CA GLN A 452 -20.62 1.07 -5.41
C GLN A 452 -19.44 1.07 -6.38
N LEU A 453 -18.38 1.84 -6.09
CA LEU A 453 -17.16 1.86 -6.90
C LEU A 453 -16.57 0.47 -7.16
N ALA A 454 -16.68 -0.47 -6.22
CA ALA A 454 -16.15 -1.81 -6.44
C ALA A 454 -16.98 -2.57 -7.49
N GLY A 455 -18.32 -2.46 -7.46
CA GLY A 455 -19.20 -3.02 -8.48
C GLY A 455 -19.19 -2.24 -9.81
N ASN A 456 -18.88 -0.95 -9.79
CA ASN A 456 -18.75 -0.07 -10.96
C ASN A 456 -17.40 -0.20 -11.69
N ALA A 457 -16.40 -0.86 -11.09
CA ALA A 457 -15.11 -1.14 -11.72
C ALA A 457 -15.21 -2.18 -12.85
N CYS A 458 -14.18 -2.30 -13.70
CA CYS A 458 -14.08 -3.46 -14.60
C CYS A 458 -13.88 -4.75 -13.81
N PHE A 459 -13.09 -4.67 -12.74
CA PHE A 459 -12.93 -5.71 -11.75
C PHE A 459 -12.49 -5.09 -10.41
N ALA A 460 -12.82 -5.78 -9.31
CA ALA A 460 -12.28 -5.53 -7.98
C ALA A 460 -11.32 -6.66 -7.57
N ILE A 461 -10.50 -6.42 -6.54
CA ILE A 461 -9.50 -7.36 -6.03
C ILE A 461 -9.59 -7.40 -4.51
N SER A 462 -9.64 -8.60 -3.92
CA SER A 462 -9.26 -8.85 -2.53
C SER A 462 -7.83 -9.39 -2.48
N MET A 463 -6.97 -8.71 -1.74
CA MET A 463 -5.62 -9.15 -1.41
C MET A 463 -5.67 -9.98 -0.14
N ILE A 464 -5.29 -11.25 -0.25
CA ILE A 464 -5.32 -12.23 0.83
C ILE A 464 -3.88 -12.56 1.25
N ALA A 465 -3.60 -12.51 2.54
CA ALA A 465 -2.33 -12.93 3.12
C ALA A 465 -2.53 -14.07 4.11
N ASP A 466 -1.58 -15.00 4.16
CA ASP A 466 -1.54 -16.01 5.22
C ASP A 466 -0.86 -15.42 6.46
N LEU A 467 -1.67 -14.88 7.38
CA LEU A 467 -1.17 -14.27 8.60
C LEU A 467 -0.60 -15.31 9.56
N ALA A 468 -1.07 -16.55 9.52
CA ALA A 468 -0.52 -17.62 10.34
C ALA A 468 0.90 -17.96 9.89
N GLU A 469 1.12 -18.12 8.59
CA GLU A 469 2.46 -18.34 8.07
C GLU A 469 3.37 -17.13 8.29
N ALA A 470 2.88 -15.91 8.04
CA ALA A 470 3.65 -14.69 8.29
C ALA A 470 4.04 -14.55 9.78
N ALA A 471 3.12 -14.86 10.70
CA ALA A 471 3.39 -14.85 12.13
C ALA A 471 4.36 -15.96 12.55
N ARG A 472 4.22 -17.17 11.99
CA ARG A 472 5.12 -18.30 12.25
C ARG A 472 6.55 -17.99 11.79
N VAL A 473 6.70 -17.33 10.64
CA VAL A 473 8.02 -17.03 10.06
C VAL A 473 8.64 -15.80 10.71
N PHE A 474 7.89 -14.69 10.84
CA PHE A 474 8.45 -13.38 11.20
C PHE A 474 7.99 -12.86 12.56
N GLY A 475 7.19 -13.61 13.31
CA GLY A 475 6.48 -13.12 14.48
C GLY A 475 5.45 -12.04 14.11
N ASN A 476 5.08 -11.21 15.10
CA ASN A 476 4.15 -10.10 14.92
C ASN A 476 4.58 -9.13 13.80
N ARG A 477 5.87 -8.96 13.53
CA ARG A 477 6.41 -8.12 12.45
C ARG A 477 5.99 -8.58 11.06
N GLY A 478 5.62 -9.86 10.90
CA GLY A 478 4.98 -10.38 9.68
C GLY A 478 3.76 -9.56 9.27
N TYR A 479 3.05 -8.96 10.21
CA TYR A 479 1.93 -8.05 9.91
C TYR A 479 2.36 -6.82 9.11
N ARG A 480 3.52 -6.23 9.40
CA ARG A 480 4.07 -5.11 8.61
C ARG A 480 4.34 -5.59 7.19
N TYR A 481 5.05 -6.71 7.06
CA TYR A 481 5.53 -7.24 5.77
C TYR A 481 4.40 -7.55 4.78
N VAL A 482 3.32 -8.21 5.22
CA VAL A 482 2.19 -8.51 4.33
C VAL A 482 1.47 -7.24 3.85
N HIS A 483 1.35 -6.22 4.71
CA HIS A 483 0.71 -4.94 4.34
C HIS A 483 1.64 -4.06 3.49
N PHE A 484 2.95 -4.12 3.72
CA PHE A 484 3.96 -3.47 2.87
C PHE A 484 3.91 -4.02 1.45
N GLU A 485 3.85 -5.35 1.30
CA GLU A 485 3.70 -6.00 0.00
C GLU A 485 2.37 -5.66 -0.67
N ALA A 486 1.25 -5.67 0.08
CA ALA A 486 -0.05 -5.29 -0.46
C ALA A 486 -0.07 -3.83 -0.98
N GLY A 487 0.53 -2.88 -0.25
CA GLY A 487 0.67 -1.50 -0.71
C GLY A 487 1.60 -1.37 -1.93
N ALA A 488 2.68 -2.16 -1.97
CA ALA A 488 3.59 -2.19 -3.13
C ALA A 488 2.90 -2.72 -4.40
N ILE A 489 2.13 -3.81 -4.29
CA ILE A 489 1.26 -4.32 -5.36
C ILE A 489 0.26 -3.25 -5.76
N GLY A 490 -0.41 -2.62 -4.79
CA GLY A 490 -1.37 -1.54 -5.01
C GLY A 490 -0.77 -0.37 -5.80
N GLN A 491 0.46 0.03 -5.50
CA GLN A 491 1.12 1.12 -6.23
C GLN A 491 1.37 0.77 -7.70
N ARG A 492 1.77 -0.47 -7.97
CA ARG A 492 1.95 -0.93 -9.35
C ARG A 492 0.63 -1.07 -10.09
N LEU A 493 -0.44 -1.50 -9.42
CA LEU A 493 -1.80 -1.49 -9.99
C LEU A 493 -2.24 -0.08 -10.37
N TYR A 494 -2.00 0.90 -9.49
CA TYR A 494 -2.29 2.31 -9.77
C TYR A 494 -1.57 2.83 -11.01
N VAL A 495 -0.25 2.69 -11.05
CA VAL A 495 0.58 3.24 -12.12
C VAL A 495 0.39 2.45 -13.42
N GLY A 496 0.25 1.12 -13.35
CA GLY A 496 -0.02 0.28 -14.50
C GLY A 496 -1.40 0.53 -15.12
N ALA A 497 -2.44 0.74 -14.31
CA ALA A 497 -3.76 1.12 -14.81
C ALA A 497 -3.70 2.46 -15.56
N GLU A 498 -3.06 3.48 -14.95
CA GLU A 498 -2.86 4.80 -15.57
C GLU A 498 -2.07 4.71 -16.89
N ALA A 499 -1.02 3.87 -16.95
CA ALA A 499 -0.22 3.66 -18.16
C ALA A 499 -1.03 3.04 -19.31
N LEU A 500 -2.05 2.24 -18.99
CA LEU A 500 -2.99 1.63 -19.94
C LEU A 500 -4.20 2.53 -20.27
N GLY A 501 -4.27 3.73 -19.69
CA GLY A 501 -5.39 4.67 -19.86
C GLY A 501 -6.62 4.32 -19.04
N TRP A 502 -6.45 3.59 -17.95
CA TRP A 502 -7.47 3.27 -16.95
C TRP A 502 -7.16 3.97 -15.63
N ASN A 503 -8.01 3.77 -14.64
CA ASN A 503 -7.83 4.31 -13.31
C ASN A 503 -8.02 3.21 -12.27
N ALA A 504 -7.62 3.51 -11.06
CA ALA A 504 -7.60 2.56 -9.97
C ALA A 504 -8.01 3.25 -8.67
N THR A 505 -8.41 2.46 -7.69
CA THR A 505 -8.49 2.91 -6.30
C THR A 505 -8.24 1.76 -5.33
N GLY A 506 -7.50 2.06 -4.27
CA GLY A 506 -7.36 1.20 -3.11
C GLY A 506 -8.53 1.41 -2.16
N ILE A 507 -8.95 0.35 -1.50
CA ILE A 507 -10.09 0.33 -0.59
C ILE A 507 -9.62 -0.34 0.71
N GLY A 508 -9.38 0.49 1.73
CA GLY A 508 -8.82 0.03 3.01
C GLY A 508 -9.84 -0.62 3.96
N ALA A 509 -11.13 -0.60 3.63
CA ALA A 509 -12.19 -1.04 4.52
C ALA A 509 -13.17 -1.94 3.75
N PHE A 510 -13.50 -3.08 4.36
CA PHE A 510 -14.26 -4.18 3.77
C PHE A 510 -14.84 -5.03 4.90
N TYR A 511 -15.84 -5.86 4.62
CA TYR A 511 -16.38 -6.81 5.58
C TYR A 511 -15.47 -8.03 5.67
N ASP A 512 -14.45 -7.97 6.55
CA ASP A 512 -13.34 -8.93 6.60
C ASP A 512 -13.83 -10.40 6.57
N ASP A 513 -14.73 -10.79 7.48
CA ASP A 513 -15.21 -12.19 7.58
C ASP A 513 -16.17 -12.58 6.44
N ASP A 514 -16.93 -11.64 5.88
CA ASP A 514 -17.82 -11.93 4.75
C ASP A 514 -17.04 -12.16 3.46
N VAL A 515 -15.88 -11.51 3.30
CA VAL A 515 -14.94 -11.84 2.23
C VAL A 515 -14.48 -13.29 2.37
N HIS A 516 -14.14 -13.73 3.59
CA HIS A 516 -13.70 -15.11 3.83
C HIS A 516 -14.78 -16.14 3.58
N ARG A 517 -16.01 -15.87 4.01
CA ARG A 517 -17.16 -16.73 3.71
C ARG A 517 -17.41 -16.83 2.22
N TYR A 518 -17.43 -15.68 1.53
CA TYR A 518 -17.70 -15.65 0.10
C TYR A 518 -16.61 -16.35 -0.73
N LEU A 519 -15.35 -16.31 -0.28
CA LEU A 519 -14.24 -17.04 -0.91
C LEU A 519 -14.09 -18.49 -0.42
N GLY A 520 -14.97 -18.96 0.47
CA GLY A 520 -14.94 -20.33 1.00
C GLY A 520 -13.79 -20.63 1.97
N PHE A 521 -13.15 -19.61 2.56
CA PHE A 521 -12.12 -19.81 3.58
C PHE A 521 -12.71 -20.05 4.97
N LEU A 522 -13.88 -19.47 5.22
CA LEU A 522 -14.64 -19.57 6.44
C LEU A 522 -16.02 -20.17 6.12
N GLU A 523 -16.52 -21.05 6.98
CA GLU A 523 -17.89 -21.58 6.86
C GLU A 523 -18.92 -20.46 7.04
N GLU A 524 -20.11 -20.63 6.44
CA GLU A 524 -21.20 -19.70 6.67
C GLU A 524 -21.56 -19.69 8.17
N GLY A 525 -21.70 -18.48 8.72
CA GLY A 525 -22.16 -18.28 10.08
C GLY A 525 -23.69 -18.35 10.17
N GLU A 526 -24.23 -17.99 11.34
CA GLU A 526 -25.69 -17.93 11.56
C GLU A 526 -26.42 -16.99 10.58
N THR A 527 -25.73 -15.96 10.08
CA THR A 527 -26.24 -15.07 9.03
C THR A 527 -25.44 -15.28 7.74
N PRO A 528 -26.03 -15.91 6.70
CA PRO A 528 -25.38 -16.08 5.40
C PRO A 528 -24.99 -14.75 4.75
N VAL A 529 -23.93 -14.74 3.95
CA VAL A 529 -23.50 -13.54 3.20
C VAL A 529 -24.62 -13.05 2.28
N ALA A 530 -25.37 -13.99 1.67
CA ALA A 530 -26.52 -13.67 0.84
C ALA A 530 -27.63 -12.89 1.59
N VAL A 531 -27.85 -13.22 2.87
CA VAL A 531 -28.85 -12.54 3.71
C VAL A 531 -28.37 -11.13 4.06
N SER A 532 -27.11 -10.96 4.46
CA SER A 532 -26.55 -9.64 4.77
C SER A 532 -26.47 -8.74 3.53
N LEU A 533 -26.13 -9.32 2.36
CA LEU A 533 -26.20 -8.65 1.07
C LEU A 533 -27.63 -8.19 0.77
N HIS A 534 -28.63 -9.07 0.91
CA HIS A 534 -30.03 -8.69 0.70
C HIS A 534 -30.49 -7.60 1.68
N ALA A 535 -30.09 -7.68 2.95
CA ALA A 535 -30.41 -6.66 3.94
C ALA A 535 -29.78 -5.30 3.60
N ALA A 536 -28.53 -5.27 3.15
CA ALA A 536 -27.86 -4.09 2.63
C ALA A 536 -28.62 -3.47 1.45
N GLU A 537 -29.11 -4.31 0.53
CA GLU A 537 -29.90 -3.88 -0.63
C GLU A 537 -31.24 -3.25 -0.22
N GLN A 538 -31.97 -3.88 0.71
CA GLN A 538 -33.23 -3.35 1.22
C GLN A 538 -33.01 -2.02 1.97
N ALA A 539 -31.96 -1.92 2.78
CA ALA A 539 -31.61 -0.68 3.46
C ALA A 539 -31.32 0.47 2.49
N ALA A 540 -30.62 0.18 1.39
CA ALA A 540 -30.37 1.16 0.33
C ALA A 540 -31.67 1.63 -0.35
N LEU A 541 -32.63 0.71 -0.61
CA LEU A 541 -33.94 1.05 -1.17
C LEU A 541 -34.78 1.92 -0.23
N VAL A 542 -34.77 1.63 1.07
CA VAL A 542 -35.48 2.43 2.09
C VAL A 542 -34.89 3.83 2.24
N MET A 543 -33.55 3.96 2.22
CA MET A 543 -32.87 5.27 2.21
C MET A 543 -33.26 6.13 1.00
N LEU A 544 -33.39 5.51 -0.19
CA LEU A 544 -33.90 6.16 -1.40
C LEU A 544 -35.39 6.53 -1.33
N GLY A 545 -36.16 5.89 -0.44
CA GLY A 545 -37.59 6.15 -0.22
C GLY A 545 -37.92 7.25 0.81
N SER A 546 -36.92 7.82 1.51
CA SER A 546 -37.10 8.83 2.56
C SER A 546 -37.68 10.16 2.03
N PRO A 547 -38.35 10.98 2.87
CA PRO A 547 -38.89 12.29 2.45
C PRO A 547 -37.80 13.21 1.86
N SER A 548 -36.58 13.10 2.38
CA SER A 548 -35.39 13.86 1.99
C SER A 548 -34.92 13.52 0.56
N SER A 549 -34.99 12.25 0.15
CA SER A 549 -34.64 11.82 -1.22
C SER A 549 -35.78 12.09 -2.22
N ARG A 550 -37.05 12.06 -1.79
CA ARG A 550 -38.21 12.45 -2.62
C ARG A 550 -38.20 13.93 -2.99
N ALA A 551 -37.63 14.79 -2.15
CA ALA A 551 -37.44 16.21 -2.47
C ALA A 551 -36.39 16.42 -3.59
N ALA A 552 -35.30 15.65 -3.58
CA ALA A 552 -34.25 15.70 -4.62
C ALA A 552 -34.70 15.11 -5.97
N ALA A 553 -35.62 14.14 -5.96
CA ALA A 553 -36.17 13.54 -7.18
C ALA A 553 -37.25 14.43 -7.85
N ARG A 554 -37.97 15.27 -7.08
CA ARG A 554 -39.01 16.16 -7.61
C ARG A 554 -38.46 17.29 -8.49
N ASP A 555 -37.19 17.66 -8.33
CA ASP A 555 -36.56 18.73 -9.12
C ASP A 555 -36.04 18.26 -10.50
N ARG A 556 -36.00 16.93 -10.73
CA ARG A 556 -35.56 16.35 -12.02
C ARG A 556 -36.69 15.93 -12.96
N ASN A 557 -37.90 15.71 -12.46
CA ASN A 557 -39.04 15.24 -13.27
C ASN A 557 -40.01 16.36 -13.65
N ARG A 558 -39.51 17.36 -14.38
CA ARG A 558 -40.33 18.27 -15.18
C ARG A 558 -39.96 18.14 -16.66
N ARG A 559 -40.11 16.93 -17.21
CA ARG A 559 -40.41 16.69 -18.63
C ARG A 559 -40.70 15.20 -18.86
N GLU A 560 -41.79 14.99 -19.58
CA GLU A 560 -42.25 13.76 -20.23
C GLU A 560 -43.03 12.75 -19.38
N SER A 561 -44.28 12.56 -19.84
CA SER A 561 -45.32 11.69 -19.31
C SER A 561 -45.76 10.75 -20.43
N VAL A 562 -45.58 9.44 -20.29
CA VAL A 562 -46.13 8.39 -21.18
C VAL A 562 -46.40 7.12 -20.33
N PRO A 563 -47.45 6.31 -20.60
CA PRO A 563 -48.33 5.77 -19.56
C PRO A 563 -48.01 4.35 -19.07
N LEU A 564 -48.63 4.06 -17.92
CA LEU A 564 -48.70 2.78 -17.22
C LEU A 564 -49.26 1.65 -18.11
N VAL A 565 -48.58 0.51 -18.13
CA VAL A 565 -49.11 -0.78 -18.55
C VAL A 565 -48.96 -1.78 -17.38
N SER A 566 -50.03 -2.55 -17.21
CA SER A 566 -50.44 -3.38 -16.09
C SER A 566 -49.58 -4.61 -15.80
N GLU A 567 -49.68 -5.03 -14.53
CA GLU A 567 -49.21 -6.28 -13.93
C GLU A 567 -49.69 -7.53 -14.67
N SER A 568 -48.77 -8.48 -14.89
CA SER A 568 -48.96 -9.93 -14.65
C SER A 568 -47.75 -10.71 -15.17
N GLY A 569 -47.09 -11.49 -14.31
CA GLY A 569 -46.02 -12.39 -14.73
C GLY A 569 -45.16 -12.88 -13.56
N GLU A 570 -45.73 -13.71 -12.70
CA GLU A 570 -44.96 -14.59 -11.82
C GLU A 570 -44.20 -15.60 -12.70
N GLU A 571 -42.86 -15.52 -12.74
CA GLU A 571 -42.02 -16.63 -13.19
C GLU A 571 -41.17 -17.15 -12.03
N GLN A 572 -41.36 -18.43 -11.76
CA GLN A 572 -40.85 -19.21 -10.65
C GLN A 572 -39.33 -19.40 -10.73
N LEU A 573 -38.62 -19.01 -9.66
CA LEU A 573 -37.29 -19.51 -9.33
C LEU A 573 -37.42 -20.95 -8.80
N SER A 574 -37.46 -21.93 -9.69
CA SER A 574 -37.33 -23.36 -9.33
C SER A 574 -36.09 -23.95 -9.97
N GLY A 575 -35.05 -24.18 -9.17
CA GLY A 575 -33.80 -24.78 -9.62
C GLY A 575 -32.81 -25.06 -8.49
N LEU A 576 -33.29 -25.48 -7.32
CA LEU A 576 -32.47 -25.96 -6.22
C LEU A 576 -33.20 -27.15 -5.58
N THR A 577 -32.75 -28.37 -5.88
CA THR A 577 -32.70 -29.51 -4.95
C THR A 577 -32.36 -30.79 -5.71
N GLN A 578 -31.19 -31.37 -5.42
CA GLN A 578 -31.05 -32.77 -4.98
C GLN A 578 -29.58 -32.99 -4.58
N PHE A 579 -29.27 -32.71 -3.32
CA PHE A 579 -28.12 -33.34 -2.65
C PHE A 579 -28.65 -34.64 -2.04
N GLN A 580 -28.07 -35.78 -2.42
CA GLN A 580 -28.25 -37.03 -1.70
C GLN A 580 -27.64 -36.86 -0.30
N GLU A 581 -28.43 -37.17 0.72
CA GLU A 581 -27.95 -37.33 2.10
C GLU A 581 -26.96 -38.51 2.14
N SER A 582 -25.67 -38.20 2.05
CA SER A 582 -24.64 -39.00 2.71
C SER A 582 -24.39 -38.35 4.06
N GLU A 583 -24.42 -39.13 5.14
CA GLU A 583 -24.05 -38.70 6.50
C GLU A 583 -22.63 -38.09 6.47
N GLU A 584 -22.55 -36.77 6.30
CA GLU A 584 -21.31 -36.02 6.39
C GLU A 584 -21.02 -35.74 7.87
N GLU A 585 -19.97 -36.39 8.35
CA GLU A 585 -19.23 -36.01 9.54
C GLU A 585 -18.95 -34.49 9.45
N THR A 586 -19.65 -33.69 10.26
CA THR A 586 -19.55 -32.22 10.20
C THR A 586 -18.11 -31.82 10.43
N ALA A 587 -17.44 -31.31 9.40
CA ALA A 587 -16.11 -30.74 9.52
C ALA A 587 -16.08 -29.71 10.67
N PRO A 588 -14.99 -29.63 11.45
CA PRO A 588 -14.93 -28.74 12.60
C PRO A 588 -15.05 -27.28 12.17
N ARG A 589 -16.08 -26.58 12.68
CA ARG A 589 -16.31 -25.14 12.49
C ARG A 589 -15.03 -24.36 12.74
N ARG A 590 -14.50 -23.70 11.70
CA ARG A 590 -13.30 -22.86 11.81
C ARG A 590 -13.61 -21.55 12.55
N ASP A 591 -12.77 -21.19 13.53
CA ASP A 591 -12.88 -19.93 14.25
C ASP A 591 -12.35 -18.76 13.40
N PRO A 592 -13.15 -17.72 13.10
CA PRO A 592 -12.71 -16.56 12.31
C PRO A 592 -11.52 -15.80 12.92
N ARG A 593 -11.26 -15.97 14.22
CA ARG A 593 -10.13 -15.39 14.95
C ARG A 593 -8.81 -16.08 14.65
N THR A 594 -8.85 -17.36 14.27
CA THR A 594 -7.67 -18.19 14.00
C THR A 594 -7.54 -18.54 12.52
N LEU A 595 -8.38 -17.96 11.66
CA LEU A 595 -8.33 -18.21 10.23
C LEU A 595 -6.94 -17.77 9.68
N PRO A 596 -6.18 -18.68 9.04
CA PRO A 596 -4.81 -18.38 8.63
C PRO A 596 -4.77 -17.34 7.52
N ARG A 597 -5.65 -17.48 6.51
CA ARG A 597 -5.74 -16.58 5.36
C ARG A 597 -6.72 -15.46 5.64
N GLN A 598 -6.22 -14.23 5.69
CA GLN A 598 -7.00 -13.03 5.99
C GLN A 598 -6.98 -12.06 4.82
N VAL A 599 -8.07 -11.34 4.64
CA VAL A 599 -8.13 -10.25 3.66
C VAL A 599 -7.49 -9.04 4.33
N ILE A 600 -6.57 -8.40 3.60
CA ILE A 600 -5.81 -7.28 4.15
C ILE A 600 -6.03 -6.00 3.36
N TYR A 601 -6.39 -6.08 2.08
CA TYR A 601 -6.62 -4.90 1.24
C TYR A 601 -7.60 -5.19 0.10
N HIS A 602 -8.48 -4.25 -0.21
CA HIS A 602 -9.26 -4.26 -1.44
C HIS A 602 -8.70 -3.26 -2.46
N PHE A 603 -8.93 -3.53 -3.73
CA PHE A 603 -8.53 -2.66 -4.83
C PHE A 603 -9.55 -2.75 -5.96
N ALA A 604 -9.67 -1.71 -6.78
CA ALA A 604 -10.59 -1.70 -7.92
C ALA A 604 -9.98 -0.98 -9.11
N VAL A 605 -10.26 -1.47 -10.32
CA VAL A 605 -9.72 -0.92 -11.58
C VAL A 605 -10.84 -0.74 -12.58
N GLY A 606 -10.95 0.45 -13.15
CA GLY A 606 -11.99 0.81 -14.11
C GLY A 606 -11.74 2.19 -14.72
N ARG A 607 -12.70 2.72 -15.45
CA ARG A 607 -12.60 4.08 -16.01
C ARG A 607 -13.22 5.06 -15.03
N ALA A 608 -12.40 5.95 -14.47
CA ALA A 608 -12.89 6.87 -13.44
C ALA A 608 -13.93 7.83 -14.00
N ILE A 609 -14.93 8.15 -13.17
CA ILE A 609 -15.76 9.34 -13.38
C ILE A 609 -14.89 10.57 -13.08
N PRO A 610 -14.88 11.60 -13.94
CA PRO A 610 -14.10 12.82 -13.69
C PRO A 610 -14.44 13.45 -12.34
N ASP A 611 -13.42 13.83 -11.56
CA ASP A 611 -13.59 14.53 -10.28
C ASP A 611 -13.63 16.04 -10.52
N PRO A 612 -14.79 16.71 -10.34
CA PRO A 612 -14.92 18.15 -10.57
C PRO A 612 -14.18 19.02 -9.54
N ARG A 613 -13.60 18.43 -8.49
CA ARG A 613 -12.88 19.14 -7.42
C ARG A 613 -11.40 19.32 -7.71
N LEU A 614 -10.87 18.67 -8.75
CA LEU A 614 -9.50 18.89 -9.19
C LEU A 614 -9.38 20.32 -9.71
N GLU A 615 -8.44 21.07 -9.13
CA GLU A 615 -8.06 22.35 -9.70
C GLU A 615 -7.35 22.09 -11.04
N ALA A 616 -7.68 22.91 -12.05
CA ALA A 616 -7.13 22.81 -13.40
C ALA A 616 -5.65 23.18 -13.44
#